data_AF-A0A8H6ZB04-F1
#
_entry.id   AF-A0A8H6ZB04-F1
#
_cell.length_a   1.000
_cell.length_b   1.000
_cell.length_c   1.000
_cell.angle_alpha   90.00
_cell.angle_beta   90.00
_cell.angle_gamma   90.00
#
_symmetry.space_group_name_H-M   'P 1'
#
loop_
_entity.id
_entity.type
_entity.pdbx_description
1 polymer ?
#
loop_
_entity_poly.entity_id
_entity_poly.type
_entity_poly.pdbx_seq_one_letter_code
_entity_poly.pdbx_strand_id
1 'polypeptide(L)'
;MVRGSGKFKQKRGGGRNFSKHMVLDENGTAVSTDKRWASRDKDDDDDDSDDDEEEEESEEEEESEEEAPAGGSSAQPELSRAERRELKKKQAAAKQAKATEVDEEDEDLINPNHVGKKLNISDIGAPRELSRREREQKEKQEAKDRYWKLHVAGKTDQAKADLGRLAKIRAEREAAAAKRKAEAEAKEAEIQAKIKLAAGKR
;
A
#
# COMPACT_ATOMS: atom_id res chain seq x y z
N MET A 1 11.47 22.54 18.18
CA MET A 1 10.80 23.63 17.44
C MET A 1 10.29 23.07 16.13
N VAL A 2 8.98 22.84 15.97
CA VAL A 2 8.40 22.78 14.61
C VAL A 2 8.09 24.23 14.28
N ARG A 3 8.95 24.82 13.45
CA ARG A 3 8.79 26.15 12.87
C ARG A 3 7.42 26.15 12.17
N GLY A 4 6.65 27.22 12.40
CA GLY A 4 5.22 27.29 12.07
C GLY A 4 4.90 26.72 10.70
N SER A 5 3.89 25.86 10.65
CA SER A 5 3.22 25.54 9.40
C SER A 5 2.71 26.86 8.84
N GLY A 6 3.41 27.40 7.84
CA GLY A 6 2.98 28.58 7.10
C GLY A 6 1.56 28.41 6.59
N LYS A 7 0.91 29.52 6.24
CA LYS A 7 -0.46 29.65 5.70
C LYS A 7 -0.68 28.90 4.37
N PHE A 8 -0.39 27.61 4.32
CA PHE A 8 -0.60 26.76 3.16
C PHE A 8 -1.56 25.65 3.56
N LYS A 9 -2.82 25.80 3.12
CA LYS A 9 -3.84 24.74 3.21
C LYS A 9 -3.31 23.53 2.42
N GLN A 10 -3.16 22.36 3.06
CA GLN A 10 -2.85 21.13 2.33
C GLN A 10 -4.05 20.79 1.44
N LYS A 11 -3.99 21.16 0.15
CA LYS A 11 -5.01 20.77 -0.84
C LYS A 11 -4.96 19.24 -0.96
N ARG A 12 -5.97 18.54 -0.41
CA ARG A 12 -6.15 17.11 -0.65
C ARG A 12 -6.49 16.98 -2.13
N GLY A 13 -5.52 16.51 -2.91
CA GLY A 13 -5.57 16.52 -4.38
C GLY A 13 -6.90 16.00 -4.91
N GLY A 14 -7.46 16.74 -5.88
CA GLY A 14 -8.68 16.35 -6.58
C GLY A 14 -8.59 14.93 -7.13
N GLY A 15 -9.70 14.20 -7.07
CA GLY A 15 -9.76 12.79 -7.43
C GLY A 15 -9.14 12.49 -8.80
N ARG A 16 -8.38 11.39 -8.88
CA ARG A 16 -7.77 10.95 -10.14
C ARG A 16 -8.86 10.43 -11.06
N ASN A 17 -9.12 11.14 -12.16
CA ASN A 17 -10.04 10.69 -13.20
C ASN A 17 -9.35 9.67 -14.10
N PHE A 18 -9.65 8.39 -13.90
CA PHE A 18 -9.25 7.34 -14.82
C PHE A 18 -10.26 7.23 -15.97
N SER A 19 -9.78 7.11 -17.21
CA SER A 19 -10.65 6.77 -18.34
C SER A 19 -11.27 5.39 -18.11
N LYS A 20 -12.60 5.35 -17.97
CA LYS A 20 -13.33 4.13 -17.56
C LYS A 20 -13.43 3.08 -18.67
N HIS A 21 -13.04 3.41 -19.91
CA HIS A 21 -13.28 2.56 -21.09
C HIS A 21 -12.08 2.55 -22.06
N MET A 22 -10.98 1.94 -21.62
CA MET A 22 -9.79 1.67 -22.45
C MET A 22 -9.82 0.23 -22.96
N VAL A 23 -9.56 0.04 -24.25
CA VAL A 23 -9.38 -1.28 -24.88
C VAL A 23 -7.93 -1.38 -25.35
N LEU A 24 -7.36 -2.59 -25.29
CA LEU A 24 -6.02 -2.84 -25.79
C LEU A 24 -6.08 -3.08 -27.30
N ASP A 25 -5.30 -2.32 -28.05
CA ASP A 25 -5.10 -2.54 -29.48
C ASP A 25 -4.22 -3.77 -29.71
N GLU A 26 -4.10 -4.20 -30.97
CA GLU A 26 -3.29 -5.35 -31.41
C GLU A 26 -1.81 -5.24 -30.98
N ASN A 27 -1.32 -4.00 -30.76
CA ASN A 27 0.02 -3.71 -30.26
C ASN A 27 0.12 -3.63 -28.72
N GLY A 28 -0.95 -4.00 -28.00
CA GLY A 28 -1.01 -3.97 -26.54
C GLY A 28 -1.05 -2.56 -25.93
N THR A 29 -1.36 -1.54 -26.73
CA THR A 29 -1.48 -0.15 -26.26
C THR A 29 -2.92 0.12 -25.84
N ALA A 30 -3.13 0.70 -24.66
CA ALA A 30 -4.48 1.02 -24.18
C ALA A 30 -5.00 2.28 -24.87
N VAL A 31 -6.07 2.16 -25.65
CA VAL A 31 -6.71 3.27 -26.37
C VAL A 31 -8.15 3.44 -25.89
N SER A 32 -8.58 4.70 -25.79
CA SER A 32 -9.94 5.06 -25.36
C SER A 32 -10.94 4.67 -26.44
N THR A 33 -12.01 3.99 -26.04
CA THR A 33 -13.13 3.63 -26.92
C THR A 33 -14.12 4.79 -27.14
N ASP A 34 -13.98 5.86 -26.35
CA ASP A 34 -14.86 7.01 -26.38
C ASP A 34 -14.45 7.95 -27.53
N LYS A 35 -15.31 8.07 -28.55
CA LYS A 35 -15.04 8.86 -29.77
C LYS A 35 -14.80 10.35 -29.50
N ARG A 36 -15.13 10.83 -28.30
CA ARG A 36 -14.87 12.22 -27.87
C ARG A 36 -13.39 12.50 -27.62
N TRP A 37 -12.60 11.47 -27.32
CA TRP A 37 -11.15 11.57 -27.07
C TRP A 37 -10.31 10.97 -28.21
N ALA A 38 -10.95 10.35 -29.19
CA ALA A 38 -10.30 9.92 -30.42
C ALA A 38 -9.91 11.18 -31.21
N SER A 39 -8.60 11.48 -31.21
CA SER A 39 -7.93 12.69 -31.71
C SER A 39 -8.84 13.72 -32.39
N ARG A 40 -9.15 14.79 -31.66
CA ARG A 40 -9.48 16.07 -32.26
C ARG A 40 -8.15 16.79 -32.55
N ASP A 41 -7.49 16.37 -33.62
CA ASP A 41 -6.40 17.09 -34.30
C ASP A 41 -6.91 18.41 -34.92
N LYS A 42 -7.63 19.24 -34.15
CA LYS A 42 -8.12 20.56 -34.61
C LYS A 42 -8.63 21.45 -33.47
N ASP A 43 -7.83 22.48 -33.23
CA ASP A 43 -8.16 23.86 -32.84
C ASP A 43 -8.70 24.14 -31.42
N ASP A 44 -7.97 25.06 -30.78
CA ASP A 44 -8.41 26.21 -29.95
C ASP A 44 -9.17 25.93 -28.64
N ASP A 45 -9.13 26.75 -27.60
CA ASP A 45 -8.26 27.81 -27.06
C ASP A 45 -8.99 28.14 -25.72
N ASP A 46 -8.23 28.39 -24.66
CA ASP A 46 -8.58 29.17 -23.45
C ASP A 46 -9.87 28.96 -22.61
N ASP A 47 -9.87 29.60 -21.43
CA ASP A 47 -11.00 30.00 -20.56
C ASP A 47 -11.28 29.13 -19.31
N ASP A 48 -11.52 29.63 -18.09
CA ASP A 48 -11.17 30.81 -17.27
C ASP A 48 -11.86 30.56 -15.90
N SER A 49 -11.40 31.26 -14.84
CA SER A 49 -12.17 31.71 -13.65
C SER A 49 -12.84 30.67 -12.72
N ASP A 50 -12.38 30.45 -11.48
CA ASP A 50 -12.51 31.29 -10.25
C ASP A 50 -13.94 31.31 -9.68
N ASP A 51 -14.10 30.87 -8.42
CA ASP A 51 -14.86 31.54 -7.34
C ASP A 51 -14.93 30.65 -6.09
N ASP A 52 -14.64 31.27 -4.95
CA ASP A 52 -14.38 30.75 -3.61
C ASP A 52 -15.50 31.25 -2.69
N GLU A 53 -16.04 30.44 -1.76
CA GLU A 53 -16.79 31.02 -0.62
C GLU A 53 -16.90 30.03 0.57
N GLU A 54 -16.85 30.62 1.76
CA GLU A 54 -16.46 30.07 3.05
C GLU A 54 -17.62 29.48 3.89
N GLU A 55 -17.32 28.80 5.01
CA GLU A 55 -17.89 29.11 6.35
C GLU A 55 -17.29 28.24 7.48
N GLU A 56 -17.14 28.86 8.65
CA GLU A 56 -16.76 28.34 9.99
C GLU A 56 -17.81 27.34 10.54
N GLU A 57 -17.62 26.53 11.59
CA GLU A 57 -17.33 26.86 12.99
C GLU A 57 -17.32 25.57 13.83
N SER A 58 -16.66 25.63 14.99
CA SER A 58 -17.13 25.09 16.29
C SER A 58 -16.35 23.95 16.94
N GLU A 59 -15.91 24.28 18.16
CA GLU A 59 -15.13 23.52 19.15
C GLU A 59 -16.06 22.68 20.04
N GLU A 60 -15.65 21.47 20.45
CA GLU A 60 -16.04 20.92 21.75
C GLU A 60 -14.88 20.11 22.34
N GLU A 61 -14.68 20.31 23.65
CA GLU A 61 -13.67 19.71 24.51
C GLU A 61 -13.97 18.25 24.85
N GLU A 62 -12.94 17.46 25.17
CA GLU A 62 -13.08 16.49 26.24
C GLU A 62 -11.77 16.25 27.01
N GLU A 63 -11.94 16.32 28.33
CA GLU A 63 -10.99 16.13 29.41
C GLU A 63 -10.75 14.64 29.67
N SER A 64 -9.50 14.23 29.93
CA SER A 64 -9.23 12.90 30.47
C SER A 64 -8.02 12.92 31.41
N GLU A 65 -8.33 12.76 32.70
CA GLU A 65 -7.40 12.49 33.79
C GLU A 65 -6.71 11.14 33.63
N GLU A 66 -5.40 11.10 33.88
CA GLU A 66 -4.79 9.87 34.39
C GLU A 66 -3.66 10.18 35.40
N GLU A 67 -3.86 9.62 36.59
CA GLU A 67 -3.01 9.59 37.77
C GLU A 67 -1.75 8.75 37.55
N ALA A 68 -0.59 9.20 38.06
CA ALA A 68 0.56 8.32 38.31
C ALA A 68 1.61 8.94 39.27
N PRO A 69 2.34 8.10 40.04
CA PRO A 69 2.59 8.33 41.46
C PRO A 69 3.91 9.03 41.80
N ALA A 70 4.08 9.30 43.10
CA ALA A 70 5.13 10.07 43.73
C ALA A 70 6.45 9.29 43.94
N GLY A 71 7.59 10.02 43.94
CA GLY A 71 8.86 9.53 44.48
C GLY A 71 10.09 10.39 44.12
N GLY A 72 10.78 10.93 45.13
CA GLY A 72 12.21 11.27 45.08
C GLY A 72 12.59 12.75 45.16
N SER A 73 13.03 13.19 46.33
CA SER A 73 13.50 14.54 46.68
C SER A 73 14.87 14.90 46.07
N SER A 74 15.02 16.17 45.69
CA SER A 74 16.29 16.90 45.67
C SER A 74 15.98 18.39 45.70
N ALA A 75 16.55 19.06 46.70
CA ALA A 75 16.29 20.44 47.10
C ALA A 75 16.62 21.44 45.99
N GLN A 76 15.59 22.12 45.48
CA GLN A 76 15.59 23.32 44.62
C GLN A 76 14.16 23.91 44.70
N PRO A 77 13.95 25.22 44.45
CA PRO A 77 12.82 25.99 44.98
C PRO A 77 11.49 25.33 44.67
N GLU A 78 10.50 25.51 45.56
CA GLU A 78 9.17 24.87 45.51
C GLU A 78 8.38 25.29 44.26
N LEU A 79 8.82 24.76 43.12
CA LEU A 79 8.13 24.80 41.86
C LEU A 79 7.10 23.69 41.90
N SER A 80 5.89 24.02 41.49
CA SER A 80 4.77 23.09 41.44
C SER A 80 5.14 21.84 40.63
N ARG A 81 4.47 20.72 40.92
CA ARG A 81 4.71 19.44 40.22
C ARG A 81 4.57 19.59 38.69
N ALA A 82 3.75 20.55 38.24
CA ALA A 82 3.57 20.93 36.84
C ALA A 82 4.83 21.58 36.25
N GLU A 83 5.38 22.61 36.90
CA GLU A 83 6.59 23.31 36.43
C GLU A 83 7.81 22.38 36.36
N ARG A 84 7.92 21.44 37.30
CA ARG A 84 9.01 20.45 37.29
C ARG A 84 8.88 19.47 36.11
N ARG A 85 7.66 19.08 35.74
CA ARG A 85 7.38 18.25 34.56
C ARG A 85 7.67 19.02 33.27
N GLU A 86 7.34 20.30 33.21
CA GLU A 86 7.63 21.15 32.05
C GLU A 86 9.13 21.39 31.85
N LEU A 87 9.89 21.67 32.91
CA LEU A 87 11.34 21.82 32.83
C LEU A 87 12.01 20.51 32.37
N LYS A 88 11.54 19.36 32.86
CA LYS A 88 12.03 18.05 32.42
C LYS A 88 11.68 17.79 30.94
N LYS A 89 10.47 18.15 30.49
CA LYS A 89 10.04 18.05 29.09
C LYS A 89 10.85 18.97 28.17
N LYS A 90 11.13 20.21 28.60
CA LYS A 90 11.99 21.17 27.89
C LYS A 90 13.45 20.69 27.80
N GLN A 91 14.01 20.15 28.89
CA GLN A 91 15.36 19.57 28.87
C GLN A 91 15.47 18.30 28.01
N ALA A 92 14.45 17.45 28.02
CA ALA A 92 14.39 16.27 27.16
C ALA A 92 14.30 16.66 25.68
N ALA A 93 13.46 17.64 25.34
CA ALA A 93 13.33 18.18 23.99
C ALA A 93 14.63 18.85 23.51
N ALA A 94 15.35 19.57 24.39
CA ALA A 94 16.63 20.19 24.05
C ALA A 94 17.75 19.16 23.80
N LYS A 95 17.78 18.07 24.58
CA LYS A 95 18.73 16.95 24.35
C LYS A 95 18.41 16.19 23.08
N GLN A 96 17.13 15.98 22.78
CA GLN A 96 16.69 15.29 21.58
C GLN A 96 16.99 16.12 20.33
N ALA A 97 16.75 17.44 20.38
CA ALA A 97 17.11 18.37 19.30
C ALA A 97 18.62 18.39 19.03
N LYS A 98 19.47 18.40 20.07
CA LYS A 98 20.93 18.36 19.92
C LYS A 98 21.45 17.00 19.41
N ALA A 99 20.72 15.92 19.63
CA ALA A 99 21.08 14.60 19.12
C ALA A 99 20.65 14.41 17.65
N THR A 100 19.50 14.95 17.27
CA THR A 100 19.04 14.96 15.86
C THR A 100 19.81 15.96 15.01
N GLU A 101 20.22 17.12 15.55
CA GLU A 101 21.04 18.11 14.82
C GLU A 101 22.43 17.57 14.44
N VAL A 102 22.96 16.58 15.16
CA VAL A 102 24.25 15.93 14.84
C VAL A 102 24.10 14.75 13.88
N ASP A 103 22.88 14.21 13.71
CA ASP A 103 22.59 13.03 12.90
C ASP A 103 21.88 13.38 11.58
N GLU A 104 21.12 14.49 11.54
CA GLU A 104 20.35 14.93 10.37
C GLU A 104 21.08 15.96 9.50
N GLU A 105 22.09 16.68 10.01
CA GLU A 105 22.74 17.71 9.21
C GLU A 105 23.72 17.14 8.18
N ASP A 106 24.35 15.98 8.35
CA ASP A 106 25.35 15.55 7.37
C ASP A 106 25.66 14.02 7.34
N GLU A 107 24.80 13.23 6.68
CA GLU A 107 25.23 11.92 6.15
C GLU A 107 26.41 12.07 5.15
N ASP A 108 26.59 13.28 4.58
CA ASP A 108 27.66 13.61 3.62
C ASP A 108 28.93 14.22 4.26
N LEU A 109 28.93 14.63 5.54
CA LEU A 109 30.13 15.09 6.29
C LEU A 109 30.65 14.04 7.28
N ILE A 110 30.38 12.77 7.03
CA ILE A 110 31.04 11.68 7.76
C ILE A 110 32.54 11.75 7.44
N ASN A 111 33.34 12.20 8.41
CA ASN A 111 34.78 12.31 8.26
C ASN A 111 35.36 10.94 7.85
N PRO A 112 35.99 10.80 6.68
CA PRO A 112 36.50 9.51 6.17
C PRO A 112 37.63 8.92 7.02
N ASN A 113 38.27 9.73 7.87
CA ASN A 113 39.25 9.26 8.86
C ASN A 113 38.63 8.91 10.22
N HIS A 114 37.31 9.00 10.40
CA HIS A 114 36.64 8.61 11.63
C HIS A 114 36.54 7.08 11.74
N VAL A 115 37.57 6.49 12.31
CA VAL A 115 37.63 5.04 12.59
C VAL A 115 36.94 4.72 13.92
N GLY A 116 35.64 4.43 13.87
CA GLY A 116 34.87 4.06 15.06
C GLY A 116 35.33 2.77 15.75
N LYS A 117 35.95 1.84 15.02
CA LYS A 117 36.52 0.59 15.55
C LYS A 117 37.81 0.25 14.81
N LYS A 118 38.90 0.03 15.55
CA LYS A 118 40.19 -0.42 15.01
C LYS A 118 40.15 -1.94 14.84
N LEU A 119 40.11 -2.42 13.61
CA LEU A 119 40.17 -3.86 13.29
C LEU A 119 41.63 -4.32 13.23
N ASN A 120 41.91 -5.53 13.71
CA ASN A 120 43.23 -6.14 13.57
C ASN A 120 43.34 -6.84 12.20
N ILE A 121 44.57 -7.06 11.72
CA ILE A 121 44.85 -7.72 10.43
C ILE A 121 44.19 -9.12 10.34
N SER A 122 44.04 -9.80 11.47
CA SER A 122 43.36 -11.10 11.61
C SER A 122 41.85 -11.03 11.33
N ASP A 123 41.21 -9.87 11.55
CA ASP A 123 39.75 -9.68 11.44
C ASP A 123 39.30 -9.35 9.99
N ILE A 124 40.25 -9.12 9.09
CA ILE A 124 39.98 -8.73 7.69
C ILE A 124 39.46 -9.92 6.86
N GLY A 125 39.80 -11.15 7.26
CA GLY A 125 39.41 -12.38 6.55
C GLY A 125 38.32 -13.22 7.23
N ALA A 126 37.89 -12.87 8.45
CA ALA A 126 36.90 -13.66 9.18
C ALA A 126 35.48 -13.31 8.71
N PRO A 127 34.60 -14.31 8.46
CA PRO A 127 33.21 -14.02 8.14
C PRO A 127 32.59 -13.28 9.32
N ARG A 128 32.16 -12.04 9.07
CA ARG A 128 31.49 -11.23 10.09
C ARG A 128 30.22 -11.93 10.50
N GLU A 129 30.18 -12.38 11.74
CA GLU A 129 28.96 -12.86 12.35
C GLU A 129 27.91 -11.76 12.29
N LEU A 130 26.82 -12.03 11.57
CA LEU A 130 25.73 -11.08 11.43
C LEU A 130 25.28 -10.62 12.81
N SER A 131 25.13 -9.31 12.97
CA SER A 131 24.58 -8.73 14.19
C SER A 131 23.22 -9.38 14.49
N ARG A 132 22.83 -9.49 15.76
CA ARG A 132 21.52 -10.04 16.14
C ARG A 132 20.37 -9.43 15.31
N ARG A 133 20.45 -8.12 15.09
CA ARG A 133 19.49 -7.37 14.25
C ARG A 133 19.49 -7.83 12.79
N GLU A 134 20.66 -8.13 12.23
CA GLU A 134 20.80 -8.60 10.85
C GLU A 134 20.33 -10.05 10.71
N ARG A 135 20.54 -10.91 11.72
CA ARG A 135 20.01 -12.28 11.73
C ARG A 135 18.49 -12.28 11.74
N GLU A 136 17.87 -11.51 12.62
CA GLU A 136 16.41 -11.38 12.71
C GLU A 136 15.82 -10.77 11.41
N GLN A 137 16.52 -9.83 10.78
CA GLN A 137 16.09 -9.29 9.48
C GLN A 137 16.16 -10.31 8.35
N LYS A 138 17.24 -11.12 8.27
CA LYS A 138 17.34 -12.20 7.28
C LYS A 138 16.29 -13.27 7.50
N GLU A 139 16.08 -13.71 8.75
CA GLU A 139 15.03 -14.68 9.06
C GLU A 139 13.64 -14.15 8.69
N LYS A 140 13.37 -12.86 8.93
CA LYS A 140 12.13 -12.22 8.52
C LYS A 140 11.97 -12.17 7.00
N GLN A 141 13.05 -11.96 6.25
CA GLN A 141 13.05 -12.02 4.78
C GLN A 141 12.80 -13.44 4.30
N GLU A 142 13.54 -14.42 4.82
CA GLU A 142 13.39 -15.84 4.49
C GLU A 142 11.98 -16.37 4.82
N ALA A 143 11.38 -15.94 5.93
CA ALA A 143 10.02 -16.30 6.30
C ALA A 143 8.99 -15.74 5.31
N LYS A 144 9.17 -14.49 4.87
CA LYS A 144 8.34 -13.88 3.83
C LYS A 144 8.50 -14.62 2.49
N ASP A 145 9.72 -14.92 2.09
CA ASP A 145 10.01 -15.62 0.85
C ASP A 145 9.45 -17.05 0.87
N ARG A 146 9.56 -17.73 2.01
CA ARG A 146 8.94 -19.03 2.23
C ARG A 146 7.42 -18.95 2.13
N TYR A 147 6.80 -17.95 2.76
CA TYR A 147 5.36 -17.73 2.66
C TYR A 147 4.96 -17.48 1.20
N TRP A 148 5.64 -16.59 0.49
CA TRP A 148 5.40 -16.31 -0.93
C TRP A 148 5.57 -17.55 -1.79
N LYS A 149 6.63 -18.33 -1.59
CA LYS A 149 6.86 -19.59 -2.29
C LYS A 149 5.74 -20.60 -2.05
N LEU A 150 5.26 -20.72 -0.81
CA LEU A 150 4.12 -21.60 -0.50
C LEU A 150 2.80 -21.07 -1.08
N HIS A 151 2.63 -19.75 -1.12
CA HIS A 151 1.43 -19.11 -1.67
C HIS A 151 1.36 -19.31 -3.18
N VAL A 152 2.47 -19.05 -3.89
CA VAL A 152 2.59 -19.32 -5.34
C VAL A 152 2.39 -20.80 -5.64
N ALA A 153 2.91 -21.70 -4.78
CA ALA A 153 2.67 -23.13 -4.91
C ALA A 153 1.22 -23.57 -4.59
N GLY A 154 0.34 -22.65 -4.20
CA GLY A 154 -1.06 -22.96 -3.87
C GLY A 154 -1.24 -23.69 -2.54
N LYS A 155 -0.23 -23.68 -1.65
CA LYS A 155 -0.23 -24.46 -0.40
C LYS A 155 -0.75 -23.67 0.80
N THR A 156 -0.78 -22.35 0.73
CA THR A 156 -1.41 -21.51 1.76
C THR A 156 -2.92 -21.65 1.71
N ASP A 157 -3.59 -21.46 2.84
CA ASP A 157 -5.05 -21.66 2.91
C ASP A 157 -5.80 -20.65 2.03
N GLN A 158 -5.26 -19.43 1.89
CA GLN A 158 -5.76 -18.42 0.95
C GLN A 158 -5.70 -18.92 -0.50
N ALA A 159 -4.53 -19.39 -0.95
CA ALA A 159 -4.36 -19.85 -2.32
C ALA A 159 -5.17 -21.12 -2.61
N LYS A 160 -5.30 -22.04 -1.63
CA LYS A 160 -6.20 -23.20 -1.74
C LYS A 160 -7.65 -22.77 -1.89
N ALA A 161 -8.11 -21.78 -1.13
CA ALA A 161 -9.46 -21.27 -1.25
C ALA A 161 -9.72 -20.65 -2.63
N ASP A 162 -8.77 -19.87 -3.16
CA ASP A 162 -8.88 -19.29 -4.50
C ASP A 162 -8.87 -20.36 -5.60
N LEU A 163 -7.99 -21.35 -5.51
CA LEU A 163 -8.01 -22.50 -6.42
C LEU A 163 -9.32 -23.28 -6.33
N GLY A 164 -9.88 -23.43 -5.12
CA GLY A 164 -11.18 -24.06 -4.90
C GLY A 164 -12.33 -23.27 -5.54
N ARG A 165 -12.33 -21.93 -5.42
CA ARG A 165 -13.29 -21.05 -6.10
C ARG A 165 -13.20 -21.20 -7.62
N LEU A 166 -11.98 -21.17 -8.16
CA LEU A 166 -11.75 -21.36 -9.59
C LEU A 166 -12.19 -22.76 -10.07
N ALA A 167 -11.96 -23.80 -9.28
CA ALA A 167 -12.39 -25.17 -9.59
C ALA A 167 -13.92 -25.28 -9.67
N LYS A 168 -14.66 -24.64 -8.74
CA LYS A 168 -16.13 -24.57 -8.81
C LYS A 168 -16.61 -23.90 -10.10
N ILE A 169 -16.02 -22.75 -10.45
CA ILE A 169 -16.37 -22.03 -11.68
C ILE A 169 -16.06 -22.88 -12.93
N ARG A 170 -14.93 -23.59 -12.95
CA ARG A 170 -14.61 -24.52 -14.05
C ARG A 170 -15.66 -25.63 -14.15
N ALA A 171 -16.00 -26.27 -13.04
CA ALA A 171 -17.02 -27.32 -13.00
C ALA A 171 -18.40 -26.82 -13.46
N GLU A 172 -18.81 -25.62 -13.04
CA GLU A 172 -20.07 -25.00 -13.48
C GLU A 172 -20.08 -24.70 -14.98
N ARG A 173 -18.96 -24.19 -15.51
CA ARG A 173 -18.80 -23.93 -16.94
C ARG A 173 -18.79 -25.21 -17.76
N GLU A 174 -18.10 -26.24 -17.30
CA GLU A 174 -18.07 -27.55 -17.95
C GLU A 174 -19.45 -28.21 -17.93
N ALA A 175 -20.16 -28.17 -16.79
CA ALA A 175 -21.53 -28.67 -16.69
C ALA A 175 -22.50 -27.88 -17.60
N ALA A 176 -22.38 -26.57 -17.68
CA ALA A 176 -23.18 -25.75 -18.59
C ALA A 176 -22.86 -26.03 -20.07
N ALA A 177 -21.58 -26.23 -20.41
CA ALA A 177 -21.16 -26.60 -21.75
C ALA A 177 -21.66 -28.01 -22.13
N ALA A 178 -21.60 -28.97 -21.20
CA ALA A 178 -22.13 -30.31 -21.38
C ALA A 178 -23.65 -30.30 -21.58
N LYS A 179 -24.39 -29.52 -20.77
CA LYS A 179 -25.83 -29.33 -20.95
C LYS A 179 -26.16 -28.74 -22.33
N ARG A 180 -25.45 -27.69 -22.75
CA ARG A 180 -25.64 -27.09 -24.09
C ARG A 180 -25.35 -28.08 -25.22
N LYS A 181 -24.30 -28.90 -25.10
CA LYS A 181 -23.97 -29.95 -26.08
C LYS A 181 -25.06 -31.03 -26.13
N ALA A 182 -25.51 -31.53 -24.98
CA ALA A 182 -26.58 -32.52 -24.91
C ALA A 182 -27.91 -32.00 -25.50
N GLU A 183 -28.27 -30.75 -25.22
CA GLU A 183 -29.46 -30.11 -25.81
C GLU A 183 -29.32 -29.91 -27.32
N ALA A 184 -28.13 -29.57 -27.81
CA ALA A 184 -27.87 -29.46 -29.25
C ALA A 184 -27.96 -30.83 -29.94
N GLU A 185 -27.33 -31.86 -29.39
CA GLU A 185 -27.38 -33.24 -29.91
C GLU A 185 -28.81 -33.80 -29.90
N ALA A 186 -29.60 -33.53 -28.85
CA ALA A 186 -31.01 -33.92 -28.80
C ALA A 186 -31.85 -33.22 -29.89
N LYS A 187 -31.65 -31.91 -30.08
CA LYS A 187 -32.32 -31.16 -31.16
C LYS A 187 -31.90 -31.66 -32.54
N GLU A 188 -30.63 -31.96 -32.76
CA GLU A 188 -30.12 -32.53 -34.00
C GLU A 188 -30.70 -33.93 -34.25
N ALA A 189 -30.76 -34.79 -33.24
CA ALA A 189 -31.38 -36.10 -33.33
C ALA A 189 -32.88 -36.02 -33.66
N GLU A 190 -33.61 -35.07 -33.06
CA GLU A 190 -35.02 -34.82 -33.39
C GLU A 190 -35.19 -34.33 -34.84
N ILE A 191 -34.34 -33.40 -35.30
CA ILE A 191 -34.36 -32.91 -36.68
C ILE A 191 -34.06 -34.06 -37.63
N GLN A 192 -33.05 -34.88 -37.36
CA GLN A 192 -32.73 -36.05 -38.17
C GLN A 192 -33.85 -37.09 -38.17
N ALA A 193 -34.50 -37.33 -37.02
CA ALA A 193 -35.65 -38.23 -36.94
C ALA A 193 -36.83 -37.70 -37.77
N LYS A 194 -37.12 -36.40 -37.70
CA LYS A 194 -38.14 -35.74 -38.54
C LYS A 194 -37.81 -35.83 -40.03
N ILE A 195 -36.54 -35.62 -40.42
CA ILE A 195 -36.08 -35.78 -41.81
C ILE A 195 -36.24 -37.23 -42.29
N LYS A 196 -35.83 -38.22 -41.49
CA LYS A 196 -35.97 -39.65 -41.82
C LYS A 196 -37.43 -40.07 -41.97
N LEU A 197 -38.32 -39.62 -41.07
CA LEU A 197 -39.76 -39.87 -41.16
C LEU A 197 -40.38 -39.24 -42.41
N ALA A 198 -39.94 -38.02 -42.78
CA ALA A 198 -40.40 -37.37 -44.01
C ALA A 198 -39.91 -38.08 -45.28
N ALA A 199 -38.69 -38.62 -45.26
CA ALA A 199 -38.11 -39.39 -46.37
C ALA A 199 -38.79 -40.75 -46.58
N GLY A 200 -39.16 -41.46 -45.50
CA GLY A 200 -39.85 -42.76 -45.58
C GLY A 200 -41.34 -42.68 -45.95
N LYS A 201 -41.91 -41.48 -46.05
CA LYS A 201 -43.32 -41.25 -46.44
C LYS A 201 -43.50 -40.91 -47.93
N ARG A 202 -42.41 -40.85 -48.70
CA ARG A 202 -42.39 -40.69 -50.15
C ARG A 202 -42.15 -42.03 -50.82
#